data_AF-A0A5N9CG01-F1
#
_entry.id   AF-A0A5N9CG01-F1
#
_cell.length_a   1.000
_cell.length_b   1.000
_cell.length_c   1.000
_cell.angle_alpha   90.00
_cell.angle_beta   90.00
_cell.angle_gamma   90.00
#
_symmetry.space_group_name_H-M   'P 1'
#
loop_
_entity.id
_entity.type
_entity.pdbx_description
1 polymer ?
#
loop_
_entity_poly.entity_id
_entity_poly.type
_entity_poly.pdbx_seq_one_letter_code
_entity_poly.pdbx_strand_id
1 'polypeptide(L)' 'EGQMVTCLFASSGIELRESLRKKISDDEIKEIIKKTWNVRKDRYSEERNSSSSSQPKVEMYHIGG' A
#
# COMPACT_ATOMS: atom_id res chain seq x y z
N GLU A 1 7.39 -6.63 -6.64
CA GLU A 1 8.29 -5.81 -5.81
C GLU A 1 8.14 -6.02 -4.30
N GLY A 2 7.21 -6.85 -3.79
CA GLY A 2 7.19 -7.20 -2.36
C GLY A 2 6.83 -6.05 -1.43
N GLN A 3 5.98 -5.15 -1.94
CA GLN A 3 5.46 -4.00 -1.23
C GLN A 3 4.01 -4.23 -0.82
N MET A 4 3.64 -3.68 0.33
CA MET A 4 2.25 -3.56 0.77
C MET A 4 1.68 -2.25 0.26
N VAL A 5 0.61 -2.33 -0.52
CA VAL A 5 -0.18 -1.17 -0.94
C VAL A 5 -1.56 -1.24 -0.30
N THR A 6 -2.10 -0.08 0.08
CA THR A 6 -3.44 0.04 0.69
C THR A 6 -4.53 0.37 -0.33
N CYS A 7 -4.16 0.82 -1.54
CA CYS A 7 -5.06 1.12 -2.64
C CYS A 7 -4.51 0.56 -3.95
N LEU A 8 -5.38 0.03 -4.81
CA LEU A 8 -5.01 -0.40 -6.16
C LEU A 8 -4.46 0.74 -7.03
N PHE A 9 -4.80 1.99 -6.67
CA PHE A 9 -4.36 3.20 -7.35
C PHE A 9 -3.35 4.01 -6.53
N ALA A 10 -2.78 3.43 -5.46
CA ALA A 10 -1.71 4.09 -4.70
C ALA A 10 -0.56 4.45 -5.65
N SER A 11 0.23 5.47 -5.33
CA SER A 11 1.42 5.85 -6.12
C SER A 11 2.71 5.20 -5.59
N SER A 12 2.68 4.61 -4.39
CA SER A 12 3.79 3.92 -3.75
C SER A 12 3.27 2.92 -2.71
N GLY A 13 4.11 1.95 -2.32
CA GLY A 13 3.83 0.97 -1.29
C GLY A 13 4.89 0.92 -0.20
N ILE A 14 4.59 0.19 0.88
CA ILE A 14 5.50 -0.02 2.02
C ILE A 14 6.36 -1.24 1.74
N GLU A 15 7.67 -1.10 1.83
CA GLU A 15 8.64 -2.17 1.56
C GLU A 15 8.61 -3.26 2.65
N LEU A 16 7.88 -4.34 2.39
CA LEU A 16 7.81 -5.50 3.29
C LEU A 16 8.88 -6.54 2.99
N ARG A 17 9.34 -6.66 1.74
CA ARG A 17 10.32 -7.66 1.33
C ARG A 17 11.66 -7.51 2.04
N GLU A 18 12.19 -6.30 2.15
CA GLU A 18 13.42 -6.06 2.92
C GLU A 18 13.23 -6.32 4.41
N SER A 19 12.06 -5.98 4.95
CA SER A 19 11.70 -6.29 6.34
C SER A 19 11.71 -7.80 6.58
N LEU A 20 11.07 -8.58 5.71
CA LEU A 20 11.05 -10.06 5.78
C LEU A 20 12.45 -10.68 5.63
N ARG A 21 13.29 -10.13 4.75
CA ARG A 21 14.67 -10.63 4.54
C ARG A 21 15.60 -10.35 5.72
N LYS A 22 15.34 -9.28 6.46
CA LYS A 22 16.08 -8.94 7.68
C LYS A 22 15.72 -9.82 8.88
N LYS A 23 14.84 -10.83 8.70
CA LYS A 23 14.38 -11.75 9.75
C LYS A 23 13.80 -11.01 10.97
N ILE A 24 13.08 -9.92 10.74
CA ILE A 24 12.30 -9.30 11.81
C ILE A 24 11.25 -10.29 12.33
N SER A 25 10.85 -10.11 13.58
CA SER A 25 9.87 -11.00 14.21
C SER A 25 8.47 -10.85 13.59
N ASP A 26 7.66 -11.91 13.70
CA ASP A 26 6.26 -11.88 13.27
C ASP A 26 5.47 -10.75 13.96
N ASP A 27 5.81 -10.42 15.20
CA ASP A 27 5.16 -9.35 15.94
C ASP A 27 5.52 -7.97 15.38
N GLU A 28 6.76 -7.75 14.94
CA GLU A 28 7.15 -6.52 14.24
C GLU A 28 6.41 -6.39 12.91
N ILE A 29 6.26 -7.48 12.15
CA ILE A 29 5.49 -7.49 10.90
C ILE A 29 4.02 -7.15 11.18
N LYS A 30 3.42 -7.76 12.20
CA LYS A 30 2.04 -7.45 12.61
C LYS A 30 1.88 -5.98 12.98
N GLU A 31 2.82 -5.39 13.69
CA GLU A 31 2.76 -3.99 14.06
C GLU A 31 2.91 -3.06 12.84
N ILE A 32 3.74 -3.40 11.85
CA ILE A 32 3.82 -2.65 10.58
C ILE A 32 2.46 -2.67 9.87
N ILE A 33 1.84 -3.85 9.75
CA ILE A 33 0.54 -4.01 9.09
C ILE A 33 -0.55 -3.25 9.83
N LYS A 34 -0.63 -3.39 11.17
CA LYS A 34 -1.63 -2.68 12.00
C LYS A 34 -1.48 -1.16 11.89
N LYS A 35 -0.26 -0.64 12.02
CA LYS A 35 0.00 0.81 11.92
C LYS A 35 -0.43 1.34 10.56
N THR A 36 -0.07 0.63 9.49
CA THR A 36 -0.46 0.96 8.12
C THR A 36 -1.97 0.99 7.95
N TRP A 37 -2.66 -0.03 8.47
CA TRP A 37 -4.11 -0.14 8.33
C TRP A 37 -4.86 0.93 9.14
N ASN A 38 -4.39 1.27 10.33
CA ASN A 38 -5.02 2.27 11.21
C ASN A 38 -5.00 3.68 10.63
N VAL A 39 -3.99 4.03 9.81
CA VAL A 39 -3.89 5.35 9.19
C VAL A 39 -4.42 5.39 7.76
N ARG A 40 -4.91 4.25 7.23
CA ARG A 40 -5.44 4.14 5.87
C ARG A 40 -6.66 5.06 5.71
N LYS A 41 -6.58 5.94 4.72
CA LYS A 41 -7.67 6.84 4.32
C LYS A 41 -7.98 6.77 2.82
N ASP A 42 -7.32 5.85 2.10
CA ASP A 42 -7.44 5.76 0.65
C ASP A 42 -8.85 5.37 0.21
N ARG A 43 -9.47 6.28 -0.56
CA ARG A 43 -10.80 6.11 -1.18
C ARG A 43 -10.78 6.70 -2.58
N TYR A 44 -9.73 6.34 -3.33
CA TYR A 44 -9.41 6.90 -4.65
C TYR A 44 -10.61 6.95 -5.61
N SER A 45 -11.39 5.86 -5.69
CA SER A 45 -12.55 5.80 -6.59
C SER A 45 -13.63 6.84 -6.23
N GLU A 46 -13.81 7.16 -4.95
CA GLU A 46 -14.75 8.20 -4.48
C GLU A 46 -14.16 9.61 -4.68
N GLU A 47 -12.88 9.80 -4.40
CA GLU A 47 -12.18 11.08 -4.56
C GLU A 47 -12.06 11.52 -6.02
N ARG A 48 -11.88 10.57 -6.95
CA ARG A 48 -11.83 10.85 -8.38
C ARG A 48 -13.18 11.29 -8.96
N ASN A 49 -14.29 10.81 -8.40
CA ASN A 49 -15.62 11.23 -8.82
C ASN A 49 -15.95 12.65 -8.33
N SER A 50 -15.36 13.08 -7.21
CA SER A 50 -15.55 14.41 -6.63
C SER A 50 -14.53 15.45 -7.12
N SER A 51 -13.38 15.02 -7.63
CA SER A 51 -12.27 15.89 -8.03
C SER A 51 -11.81 15.54 -9.46
N SER A 52 -11.89 16.48 -10.41
CA SER A 52 -11.48 16.28 -11.82
C SER A 52 -9.96 16.12 -12.04
N SER A 53 -9.17 15.91 -10.99
CA SER A 53 -7.70 15.82 -11.05
C SER A 53 -7.22 14.37 -11.12
N SER A 54 -6.47 14.02 -12.17
CA SER A 54 -5.82 12.71 -12.29
C SER A 54 -4.56 12.65 -11.42
N GLN A 55 -4.56 11.81 -10.38
CA GLN A 55 -3.33 11.46 -9.66
C GLN A 55 -2.59 10.30 -10.34
N PRO A 56 -1.25 10.24 -10.21
CA PRO A 56 -0.44 9.12 -10.70
C PRO A 56 -0.86 7.81 -10.03
N LYS A 57 -0.86 6.71 -10.81
CA LYS A 57 -1.39 5.39 -10.44
C LYS A 57 -0.25 4.36 -10.44
N VAL A 58 -0.27 3.41 -9.51
CA VAL A 58 0.52 2.18 -9.64
C VAL A 58 -0.09 1.29 -10.72
N GLU A 59 0.78 0.69 -11.53
CA GLU A 59 0.38 -0.23 -12.58
C GLU A 59 -0.10 -1.57 -11.99
N MET A 60 -1.28 -2.05 -12.43
CA MET A 60 -1.96 -3.22 -11.86
C MET A 60 -1.14 -4.51 -11.89
N TYR A 61 -0.20 -4.66 -12.83
CA TYR A 61 0.68 -5.85 -12.88
C TYR A 61 1.63 -5.97 -11.68
N HIS A 62 1.82 -4.89 -10.90
CA HIS A 62 2.63 -4.93 -9.67
C HIS A 62 1.85 -5.43 -8.45
N ILE A 63 0.51 -5.42 -8.49
CA ILE A 63 -0.36 -5.68 -7.33
C ILE A 63 -1.04 -7.07 -7.41
N GLY A 64 -1.09 -7.70 -8.60
CA GLY A 64 -1.68 -9.03 -8.73
C GLY A 64 -1.26 -9.78 -10.00
N GLY A 65 -0.77 -11.01 -9.79
CA GLY A 65 -0.88 -12.17 -10.65
C GLY A 65 -1.41 -13.32 -9.81
#